data_AF-A0A087U4F6-F1
#
_entry.id   AF-A0A087U4F6-F1
#
_cell.length_a   1.000
_cell.length_b   1.000
_cell.length_c   1.000
_cell.angle_alpha   90.00
_cell.angle_beta   90.00
_cell.angle_gamma   90.00
#
_symmetry.space_group_name_H-M   'P 1'
#
loop_
_entity.id
_entity.type
_entity.pdbx_description
1 polymer ?
#
loop_
_entity_poly.entity_id
_entity_poly.type
_entity_poly.pdbx_seq_one_letter_code
_entity_poly.pdbx_strand_id
1 'polypeptide(L)' 'NKFPFPNKERLNKWVSSLHRKDFVPTAYSFICSKHFTPDYFYEKHMSRKILKENAVPTIFDSPEHLK' A
#
# COMPACT_ATOMS: atom_id res chain seq x y z
N ASN A 1 -2.35 3.00 -5.85
CA ASN A 1 -1.83 1.61 -5.85
C ASN A 1 -2.91 0.65 -5.39
N LYS A 2 -3.23 -0.35 -6.19
CA LYS A 2 -4.23 -1.38 -5.87
C LYS A 2 -3.66 -2.36 -4.83
N PHE A 3 -4.52 -2.90 -3.97
CA PHE A 3 -4.09 -3.94 -3.04
C PHE A 3 -3.62 -5.21 -3.77
N PRO A 4 -2.54 -5.85 -3.29
CA PRO A 4 -1.98 -7.04 -3.91
C PRO A 4 -2.76 -8.31 -3.49
N PHE A 5 -3.96 -8.52 -4.04
CA PHE A 5 -4.77 -9.73 -3.82
C PHE A 5 -4.09 -11.08 -4.10
N PRO A 6 -3.27 -11.25 -5.16
CA PRO A 6 -2.60 -12.53 -5.39
C PRO A 6 -1.50 -12.83 -4.36
N ASN A 7 -1.03 -11.83 -3.59
CA ASN A 7 0.04 -12.00 -2.60
C ASN A 7 -0.49 -11.70 -1.18
N LYS A 8 -0.96 -12.76 -0.51
CA LYS A 8 -1.56 -12.68 0.83
C LYS A 8 -0.59 -12.14 1.90
N GLU A 9 0.70 -12.45 1.80
CA GLU A 9 1.70 -11.96 2.75
C GLU A 9 1.86 -10.44 2.66
N ARG A 10 1.98 -9.93 1.43
CA ARG A 10 2.05 -8.50 1.17
C ARG A 10 0.75 -7.80 1.56
N LEU A 11 -0.39 -8.42 1.27
CA LEU A 11 -1.72 -7.92 1.67
C LEU A 11 -1.82 -7.76 3.19
N ASN A 12 -1.41 -8.77 3.97
CA ASN A 12 -1.41 -8.70 5.43
C ASN A 12 -0.52 -7.56 5.93
N LYS A 13 0.70 -7.39 5.39
CA LYS A 13 1.56 -6.26 5.76
C LYS A 13 0.91 -4.91 5.48
N TRP A 14 0.19 -4.76 4.37
CA TRP A 14 -0.54 -3.53 4.05
C TRP A 14 -1.70 -3.28 5.01
N VAL A 15 -2.44 -4.31 5.38
CA VAL A 15 -3.54 -4.21 6.36
C VAL A 15 -3.02 -3.87 7.74
N SER A 16 -1.94 -4.53 8.18
CA SER A 16 -1.32 -4.27 9.49
C SER A 16 -0.78 -2.85 9.58
N SER A 17 -0.15 -2.34 8.51
CA SER A 17 0.44 -1.00 8.50
C SER A 17 -0.59 0.14 8.45
N LEU A 18 -1.80 -0.11 7.96
CA LEU A 18 -2.90 0.87 8.01
C LEU A 18 -3.36 1.18 9.44
N HIS A 19 -2.98 0.34 10.42
CA HIS A 19 -3.40 0.44 11.83
C HIS A 19 -4.91 0.65 12.00
N ARG A 20 -5.71 0.19 11.04
CA ARG A 20 -7.14 0.41 10.98
C ARG A 20 -7.81 -0.86 11.48
N LYS A 21 -8.35 -0.81 12.70
CA LYS A 21 -9.20 -1.88 13.23
C LYS A 21 -10.38 -2.11 12.29
N ASP A 22 -10.64 -3.37 11.97
CA ASP A 22 -11.77 -3.81 11.14
C ASP A 22 -11.75 -3.38 9.67
N PHE A 23 -10.60 -2.95 9.15
CA PHE A 23 -10.47 -2.68 7.71
C PHE A 23 -10.20 -3.96 6.92
N VAL A 24 -11.19 -4.35 6.11
CA VAL A 24 -11.06 -5.43 5.14
C VAL A 24 -10.81 -4.83 3.75
N PRO A 25 -9.59 -4.96 3.18
CA PRO A 25 -9.34 -4.49 1.83
C PRO A 25 -10.16 -5.28 0.81
N THR A 26 -10.83 -4.57 -0.07
CA THR A 26 -11.60 -5.11 -1.20
C THR A 26 -10.81 -5.01 -2.51
N ALA A 27 -11.25 -5.71 -3.57
CA ALA A 27 -10.64 -5.62 -4.90
C ALA A 27 -10.59 -4.18 -5.47
N TYR A 28 -11.41 -3.29 -4.91
CA TYR A 28 -11.52 -1.87 -5.25
C TYR A 28 -10.87 -0.96 -4.22
N SER A 29 -10.15 -1.52 -3.25
CA SER A 29 -9.37 -0.74 -2.30
C SER A 29 -8.07 -0.29 -2.95
N PHE A 30 -7.69 0.95 -2.66
CA PHE A 30 -6.48 1.57 -3.18
C PHE A 30 -5.78 2.37 -2.08
N ILE A 31 -4.46 2.43 -2.14
CA ILE A 31 -3.62 3.31 -1.34
C ILE A 31 -2.90 4.27 -2.29
N CYS A 32 -2.96 5.57 -2.01
CA CYS A 32 -2.24 6.58 -2.79
C CYS A 32 -0.73 6.35 -2.77
N SER A 33 -0.03 6.66 -3.87
CA SER A 33 1.43 6.46 -3.96
C SER A 33 2.24 7.23 -2.92
N LYS A 34 1.69 8.32 -2.38
CA LYS A 34 2.31 9.11 -1.30
C LYS A 34 2.51 8.33 0.01
N HIS A 35 1.79 7.22 0.22
CA HIS A 35 1.91 6.41 1.43
C HIS A 35 3.08 5.42 1.37
N PHE A 36 3.77 5.34 0.23
CA PHE A 36 4.94 4.50 0.01
C PHE A 36 6.17 5.37 -0.11
N THR A 37 7.25 4.98 0.56
CA THR A 37 8.55 5.63 0.34
C THR A 37 8.99 5.44 -1.11
N PRO A 38 9.67 6.45 -1.71
CA PRO A 38 10.15 6.38 -3.09
C PRO A 38 11.09 5.19 -3.33
N ASP A 39 11.78 4.72 -2.28
CA ASP A 39 12.68 3.55 -2.32
C ASP A 39 11.95 2.24 -2.69
N TYR A 40 10.66 2.15 -2.35
CA TYR A 40 9.83 0.99 -2.68
C TYR A 40 9.30 0.99 -4.11
N PHE A 41 9.63 2.02 -4.91
CA PHE A 41 9.32 2.04 -6.33
C PHE A 41 10.52 1.59 -7.14
N TYR A 42 10.26 0.81 -8.18
CA TYR A 42 11.21 0.57 -9.25
C TYR A 42 10.66 1.16 -10.54
N GLU A 43 11.55 1.68 -11.38
CA GLU A 43 11.19 2.21 -12.68
C GLU A 43 11.16 1.07 -13.69
N LYS A 44 9.99 0.84 -14.29
CA LYS A 44 9.83 -0.07 -15.42
C LYS A 44 9.96 0.72 -16.73
N HIS A 45 10.34 0.05 -17.82
CA HIS A 45 10.38 0.63 -19.17
C HIS A 45 9.18 1.56 -19.43
N MET A 46 9.47 2.74 -20.01
CA MET A 46 8.53 3.86 -20.20
C MET A 46 8.13 4.62 -18.92
N SER A 47 9.07 4.87 -18.01
CA SER A 47 8.90 5.76 -16.84
C SER A 47 7.74 5.37 -15.90
N ARG A 48 7.29 4.11 -15.95
CA ARG A 48 6.23 3.63 -15.06
C ARG A 48 6.84 3.23 -13.73
N LYS A 49 6.46 3.94 -12.67
CA LYS A 49 6.83 3.58 -11.30
C LYS A 49 5.92 2.47 -10.80
N ILE A 50 6.49 1.30 -10.51
CA ILE A 50 5.77 0.17 -9.93
C ILE A 50 6.31 -0.10 -8.53
N LEU A 51 5.43 -0.50 -7.62
CA LEU A 51 5.82 -0.89 -6.27
C LEU A 51 6.49 -2.27 -6.29
N LYS A 52 7.68 -2.36 -5.67
CA LYS A 52 8.40 -3.61 -5.42
C LYS A 52 7.53 -4.60 -4.63
N GLU A 53 7.85 -5.90 -4.67
CA GLU A 53 7.10 -6.90 -3.90
C GLU A 53 7.18 -6.71 -2.38
N ASN A 54 8.32 -6.22 -1.90
CA ASN A 54 8.53 -5.88 -0.49
C ASN A 54 7.95 -4.50 -0.12
N ALA A 55 7.35 -3.77 -1.06
CA ALA A 55 6.80 -2.46 -0.80
C ALA A 55 5.60 -2.55 0.14
N VAL A 56 5.71 -1.87 1.28
CA VAL A 56 4.68 -1.73 2.30
C VAL A 56 4.37 -0.25 2.52
N PRO A 57 3.10 0.14 2.68
CA PRO A 57 2.77 1.51 2.99
C PRO A 57 3.22 1.78 4.42
N THR A 58 4.05 2.80 4.59
CA THR A 58 4.69 3.13 5.90
C THR A 58 4.45 4.58 6.28
N ILE A 59 4.07 5.40 5.31
CA ILE A 59 3.77 6.81 5.50
C ILE A 59 2.26 6.93 5.71
N PHE A 60 1.85 6.90 6.96
CA PHE A 60 0.50 7.27 7.36
C PHE A 60 0.61 8.50 8.24
N ASP A 61 0.14 9.64 7.73
CA ASP A 61 -0.30 10.72 8.60
C ASP A 61 -1.38 10.11 9.50
N SER A 62 -1.24 10.30 10.81
CA SER A 62 -2.03 9.74 11.92
C SER A 62 -3.51 9.37 11.62
N PRO A 63 -4.11 8.45 12.41
CA PRO A 63 -5.49 7.98 12.21
C PRO A 63 -6.59 9.05 12.41
N GLU A 64 -6.27 10.34 12.50
CA GLU A 64 -7.25 11.41 12.78
C GLU A 64 -8.19 11.74 11.61
N HIS A 65 -7.89 11.30 10.38
CA HIS A 65 -8.75 11.54 9.21
C HIS A 65 -9.78 10.42 8.95
N LEU A 66 -9.93 9.46 9.88
CA LEU A 66 -10.88 8.36 9.78
C LEU A 66 -12.14 8.54 10.65
N LYS A 67 -12.47 9.77 11.05
CA LYS A 67 -13.75 10.10 11.67
C LYS A 67 -14.90 10.04 10.67
#